data_AF-A0A0Q4FP39-F1
#
_entry.id   AF-A0A0Q4FP39-F1
#
_cell.length_a   1.000
_cell.length_b   1.000
_cell.length_c   1.000
_cell.angle_alpha   90.00
_cell.angle_beta   90.00
_cell.angle_gamma   90.00
#
_symmetry.space_group_name_H-M   'P 1'
#
loop_
_entity.id
_entity.type
_entity.pdbx_description
1 polymer ?
#
loop_
_entity_poly.entity_id
_entity_poly.type
_entity_poly.pdbx_seq_one_letter_code
_entity_poly.pdbx_strand_id
1 'polypeptide(L)'
;MMTRITATAALALLAACGSASVAEQDASAQTRVAAKPLTIAGMRIGMLASEVQAALARDGWKVETFPGHDWATAVEEQKRQQRGASSFDLPRTGIATIQAGKGDEALIVEFRPVPSGAEVKVVKYEAPMAGRTGAHLRAQLTQRYGAPTHAASPQLPLDLTWCSAGEPCRSAYGAAKPALRAQEDVYHKARLILMAGGDTERAWQAQLQRAAGGGASAKSSF
;
A
#
# COMPACT_ATOMS: atom_id res chain seq x y z
N MET A 1 -85.51 -22.41 12.73
CA MET A 1 -84.07 -22.36 13.05
C MET A 1 -83.76 -20.94 13.46
N MET A 2 -83.56 -20.69 14.75
CA MET A 2 -83.72 -19.38 15.37
C MET A 2 -82.47 -19.02 16.18
N THR A 3 -82.12 -17.73 16.11
CA THR A 3 -81.40 -16.89 17.09
C THR A 3 -79.88 -17.00 17.29
N ARG A 4 -79.24 -15.84 17.04
CA ARG A 4 -77.91 -15.38 17.46
C ARG A 4 -77.86 -15.13 18.97
N ILE A 5 -76.73 -15.36 19.64
CA ILE A 5 -76.25 -14.56 20.80
C ILE A 5 -74.71 -14.49 20.78
N THR A 6 -74.24 -13.29 21.11
CA THR A 6 -72.89 -12.71 21.18
C THR A 6 -72.12 -13.00 22.48
N ALA A 7 -70.81 -12.69 22.44
CA ALA A 7 -70.05 -11.89 23.43
C ALA A 7 -68.93 -12.58 24.27
N THR A 8 -67.69 -12.18 23.92
CA THR A 8 -66.58 -11.62 24.75
C THR A 8 -65.94 -12.33 25.95
N ALA A 9 -64.62 -12.01 26.07
CA ALA A 9 -63.71 -12.03 27.24
C ALA A 9 -62.84 -13.29 27.40
N ALA A 10 -61.54 -13.25 27.73
CA ALA A 10 -60.58 -12.19 27.99
C ALA A 10 -59.14 -12.78 28.09
N LEU A 11 -58.13 -11.93 27.86
CA LEU A 11 -56.78 -11.84 28.48
C LEU A 11 -55.90 -13.09 28.66
N ALA A 12 -54.69 -13.06 28.08
CA ALA A 12 -53.42 -13.14 28.84
C ALA A 12 -52.20 -12.80 27.97
N LEU A 13 -51.33 -11.93 28.50
CA LEU A 13 -50.03 -11.53 27.96
C LEU A 13 -49.02 -12.68 27.97
N LEU A 14 -48.10 -12.69 27.00
CA LEU A 14 -46.70 -13.04 27.24
C LEU A 14 -45.80 -12.24 26.29
N ALA A 15 -45.02 -11.35 26.91
CA ALA A 15 -43.89 -10.68 26.29
C ALA A 15 -42.85 -11.72 25.88
N ALA A 16 -42.43 -11.66 24.62
CA ALA A 16 -41.12 -12.15 24.22
C ALA A 16 -40.40 -10.99 23.53
N CYS A 17 -39.48 -10.36 24.26
CA CYS A 17 -38.42 -9.54 23.70
C CYS A 17 -37.57 -10.44 22.80
N GLY A 18 -37.96 -10.56 21.54
CA GLY A 18 -37.17 -11.17 20.49
C GLY A 18 -36.44 -10.06 19.74
N SER A 19 -35.16 -9.89 20.05
CA SER A 19 -34.25 -8.87 19.54
C SER A 19 -34.15 -8.86 18.01
N ALA A 20 -35.10 -8.20 17.35
CA ALA A 20 -34.98 -7.76 15.96
C ALA A 20 -34.06 -6.53 15.91
N SER A 21 -32.74 -6.73 16.04
CA SER A 21 -31.77 -5.65 15.81
C SER A 21 -30.35 -6.11 15.44
N VAL A 22 -30.06 -7.41 15.35
CA VAL A 22 -28.69 -7.88 15.06
C VAL A 22 -28.48 -8.21 13.58
N ALA A 23 -29.54 -8.51 12.81
CA ALA A 23 -29.41 -8.93 11.41
C ALA A 23 -29.03 -7.79 10.44
N GLU A 24 -29.33 -6.52 10.75
CA GLU A 24 -28.97 -5.39 9.87
C GLU A 24 -27.53 -4.89 10.09
N GLN A 25 -26.96 -5.08 11.29
CA GLN A 25 -25.55 -4.72 11.53
C GLN A 25 -24.57 -5.75 10.96
N ASP A 26 -24.90 -7.05 11.01
CA ASP A 26 -24.07 -8.10 10.40
C ASP A 26 -24.18 -8.15 8.87
N ALA A 27 -25.30 -7.69 8.29
CA ALA A 27 -25.43 -7.54 6.83
C ALA A 27 -24.55 -6.40 6.27
N SER A 28 -24.20 -5.40 7.09
CA SER A 28 -23.24 -4.34 6.70
C SER A 28 -21.77 -4.77 6.80
N ALA A 29 -21.49 -5.87 7.52
CA ALA A 29 -20.18 -6.50 7.61
C ALA A 29 -19.94 -7.56 6.53
N GLN A 30 -20.98 -7.94 5.76
CA GLN A 30 -20.85 -8.88 4.65
C GLN A 30 -20.20 -8.20 3.44
N THR A 31 -19.01 -8.71 3.10
CA THR A 31 -18.32 -8.59 1.81
C THR A 31 -17.67 -7.24 1.45
N ARG A 32 -16.84 -6.68 2.34
CA ARG A 32 -15.58 -6.12 1.82
C ARG A 32 -14.71 -7.29 1.38
N VAL A 33 -14.83 -7.68 0.12
CA VAL A 33 -13.80 -8.51 -0.54
C VAL A 33 -12.47 -7.87 -0.20
N ALA A 34 -11.61 -8.59 0.53
CA ALA A 34 -10.30 -8.06 0.89
C ALA A 34 -9.61 -7.62 -0.42
N ALA A 35 -9.35 -6.32 -0.54
CA ALA A 35 -8.74 -5.77 -1.74
C ALA A 35 -7.43 -6.52 -1.98
N LYS A 36 -7.26 -7.08 -3.19
CA LYS A 36 -6.02 -7.77 -3.57
C LYS A 36 -4.84 -6.85 -3.27
N PRO A 37 -3.71 -7.38 -2.75
CA PRO A 37 -2.55 -6.56 -2.44
C PRO A 37 -2.10 -5.82 -3.70
N LEU A 38 -1.86 -4.52 -3.55
CA LEU A 38 -1.37 -3.68 -4.64
C LEU A 38 0.02 -4.15 -5.05
N THR A 39 0.20 -4.41 -6.35
CA THR A 39 1.44 -4.98 -6.89
C THR A 39 1.80 -4.38 -8.25
N ILE A 40 3.09 -4.37 -8.57
CA ILE A 40 3.60 -3.99 -9.91
C ILE A 40 4.64 -5.03 -10.30
N ALA A 41 4.47 -5.66 -11.46
CA ALA A 41 5.35 -6.75 -11.93
C ALA A 41 5.61 -7.84 -10.87
N GLY A 42 4.62 -8.16 -10.02
CA GLY A 42 4.74 -9.12 -8.92
C GLY A 42 5.30 -8.55 -7.61
N MET A 43 5.81 -7.32 -7.62
CA MET A 43 6.43 -6.68 -6.46
C MET A 43 5.39 -5.97 -5.60
N ARG A 44 5.53 -6.08 -4.27
CA ARG A 44 4.69 -5.42 -3.26
C ARG A 44 5.55 -4.67 -2.26
N ILE A 45 4.95 -3.69 -1.60
CA ILE A 45 5.58 -3.02 -0.45
C ILE A 45 5.95 -4.05 0.63
N GLY A 46 7.14 -3.89 1.21
CA GLY A 46 7.68 -4.76 2.25
C GLY A 46 8.21 -6.12 1.76
N MET A 47 8.24 -6.37 0.45
CA MET A 47 8.95 -7.51 -0.13
C MET A 47 10.47 -7.31 0.04
N LEU A 48 11.23 -8.36 0.33
CA LEU A 48 12.69 -8.26 0.46
C LEU A 48 13.39 -8.18 -0.91
N ALA A 49 14.55 -7.53 -0.97
CA ALA A 49 15.33 -7.40 -2.19
C ALA A 49 15.72 -8.75 -2.81
N SER A 50 16.00 -9.78 -1.99
CA SER A 50 16.27 -11.13 -2.46
C SER A 50 15.05 -11.76 -3.16
N GLU A 51 13.84 -11.53 -2.64
CA GLU A 51 12.59 -11.99 -3.26
C GLU A 51 12.36 -11.26 -4.60
N VAL A 52 12.63 -9.96 -4.65
CA VAL A 52 12.55 -9.16 -5.89
C VAL A 52 13.52 -9.68 -6.94
N GLN A 53 14.80 -9.87 -6.58
CA GLN A 53 15.81 -10.41 -7.51
C GLN A 53 15.40 -11.78 -8.04
N ALA A 54 14.93 -12.68 -7.17
CA ALA A 54 14.46 -14.00 -7.56
C ALA A 54 13.24 -13.96 -8.49
N ALA A 55 12.30 -13.03 -8.27
CA ALA A 55 11.15 -12.83 -9.14
C ALA A 55 11.56 -12.27 -10.51
N LEU A 56 12.40 -11.23 -10.53
CA LEU A 56 12.89 -10.61 -11.76
C LEU A 56 13.71 -11.58 -12.62
N ALA A 57 14.60 -12.36 -11.99
CA ALA A 57 15.39 -13.38 -12.68
C ALA A 57 14.50 -14.46 -13.32
N ARG A 58 13.50 -14.95 -12.57
CA ARG A 58 12.52 -15.94 -13.06
C ARG A 58 11.73 -15.43 -14.27
N ASP A 59 11.40 -14.15 -14.26
CA ASP A 59 10.60 -13.51 -15.31
C ASP A 59 11.45 -12.97 -16.49
N GLY A 60 12.77 -13.23 -16.47
CA GLY A 60 13.69 -12.89 -17.56
C GLY A 60 14.00 -11.40 -17.67
N TRP A 61 13.92 -10.65 -16.59
CA TRP A 61 14.32 -9.24 -16.57
C TRP A 61 15.84 -9.11 -16.55
N LYS A 62 16.38 -8.11 -17.25
CA LYS A 62 17.77 -7.68 -17.09
C LYS A 62 17.86 -6.78 -15.87
N VAL A 63 18.73 -7.10 -14.92
CA VAL A 63 18.74 -6.46 -13.59
C VAL A 63 20.07 -5.75 -13.33
N GLU A 64 20.00 -4.51 -12.87
CA GLU A 64 21.12 -3.75 -12.31
C GLU A 64 20.80 -3.36 -10.87
N THR A 65 21.73 -3.62 -9.94
CA THR A 65 21.55 -3.33 -8.51
C THR A 65 22.48 -2.21 -8.09
N PHE A 66 21.91 -1.18 -7.46
CA PHE A 66 22.65 0.00 -7.01
C PHE A 66 22.83 -0.03 -5.49
N PRO A 67 24.07 0.24 -5.01
CA PRO A 67 24.41 0.09 -3.61
C PRO A 67 23.77 1.20 -2.75
N GLY A 68 23.35 0.81 -1.55
CA GLY A 68 22.77 1.67 -0.52
C GLY A 68 23.33 1.34 0.86
N HIS A 69 22.74 1.89 1.91
CA HIS A 69 23.08 1.48 3.28
C HIS A 69 22.37 0.19 3.65
N ASP A 70 23.08 -0.68 4.37
CA ASP A 70 22.45 -1.77 5.12
C ASP A 70 21.86 -1.24 6.44
N TRP A 71 21.22 -2.11 7.20
CA TRP A 71 20.61 -1.74 8.48
C TRP A 71 21.62 -1.17 9.48
N ALA A 72 22.77 -1.83 9.64
CA ALA A 72 23.79 -1.40 10.59
C ALA A 72 24.32 -0.01 10.25
N THR A 73 24.54 0.25 8.96
CA THR A 73 25.02 1.54 8.47
C THR A 73 23.95 2.62 8.58
N ALA A 74 22.68 2.32 8.30
CA ALA A 74 21.58 3.27 8.50
C ALA A 74 21.39 3.65 9.98
N VAL A 75 21.60 2.70 10.90
CA VAL A 75 21.61 2.99 12.34
C VAL A 75 22.79 3.89 12.72
N GLU A 76 23.98 3.65 12.18
CA GLU A 76 25.13 4.53 12.43
C GLU A 76 24.94 5.93 11.83
N GLU A 77 24.37 6.02 10.63
CA GLU A 77 23.98 7.30 10.04
C GLU A 77 23.03 8.06 10.96
N GLN A 78 21.99 7.38 11.49
CA GLN A 78 21.05 7.98 12.41
C GLN A 78 21.73 8.46 13.71
N LYS A 79 22.71 7.71 14.24
CA LYS A 79 23.51 8.11 15.40
C LYS A 79 24.38 9.34 15.10
N ARG A 80 24.99 9.40 13.92
CA ARG A 80 25.80 10.55 13.48
C ARG A 80 24.95 11.79 13.30
N GLN A 81 23.78 11.67 12.66
CA GLN A 81 22.80 12.75 12.54
C GLN A 81 22.39 13.31 13.90
N GLN A 82 22.13 12.45 14.89
CA GLN A 82 21.80 12.88 16.27
C GLN A 82 22.93 13.68 16.94
N ARG A 83 24.19 13.45 16.54
CA ARG A 83 25.37 14.19 17.02
C ARG A 83 25.76 15.36 16.12
N GLY A 84 25.01 15.65 15.06
CA GLY A 84 25.36 16.67 14.07
C GLY A 84 26.61 16.35 13.23
N ALA A 85 26.96 15.06 13.12
CA ALA A 85 28.14 14.60 12.39
C ALA A 85 27.80 14.18 10.94
N SER A 86 28.78 14.32 10.04
CA SER A 86 28.64 13.91 8.64
C SER A 86 28.57 12.39 8.48
N SER A 87 27.81 11.92 7.48
CA SER A 87 27.64 10.51 7.10
C SER A 87 28.18 10.16 5.70
N PHE A 88 28.86 11.08 5.01
CA PHE A 88 29.30 10.88 3.61
C PHE A 88 30.32 9.75 3.44
N ASP A 89 31.07 9.41 4.50
CA ASP A 89 32.09 8.36 4.55
C ASP A 89 31.50 6.96 4.83
N LEU A 90 30.21 6.86 5.15
CA LEU A 90 29.62 5.58 5.51
C LEU A 90 29.55 4.61 4.30
N PRO A 91 29.86 3.32 4.52
CA PRO A 91 29.91 2.35 3.44
C PRO A 91 28.52 2.09 2.84
N ARG A 92 28.51 1.72 1.55
CA ARG A 92 27.27 1.34 0.85
C ARG A 92 27.21 -0.16 0.62
N THR A 93 27.02 -0.90 1.71
CA THR A 93 27.01 -2.38 1.75
C THR A 93 25.62 -3.00 1.55
N GLY A 94 24.56 -2.19 1.52
CA GLY A 94 23.18 -2.62 1.28
C GLY A 94 22.71 -2.36 -0.16
N ILE A 95 21.39 -2.41 -0.36
CA ILE A 95 20.74 -2.16 -1.65
C ILE A 95 19.86 -0.92 -1.52
N ALA A 96 20.10 0.08 -2.37
CA ALA A 96 19.24 1.27 -2.47
C ALA A 96 18.15 1.06 -3.52
N THR A 97 18.55 0.57 -4.70
CA THR A 97 17.68 0.50 -5.87
C THR A 97 18.01 -0.72 -6.71
N ILE A 98 16.99 -1.34 -7.29
CA ILE A 98 17.12 -2.26 -8.40
C ILE A 98 16.47 -1.61 -9.62
N GLN A 99 17.20 -1.52 -10.72
CA GLN A 99 16.64 -1.17 -12.02
C GLN A 99 16.56 -2.44 -12.87
N ALA A 100 15.45 -2.59 -13.58
CA ALA A 100 15.24 -3.75 -14.42
C ALA A 100 14.60 -3.37 -15.76
N GLY A 101 15.04 -4.02 -16.83
CA GLY A 101 14.53 -3.83 -18.19
C GLY A 101 14.07 -5.14 -18.82
N LYS A 102 12.97 -5.08 -19.58
CA LYS A 102 12.45 -6.20 -20.37
C LYS A 102 11.81 -5.66 -21.65
N GLY A 103 12.52 -5.77 -22.78
CA GLY A 103 12.12 -5.09 -24.01
C GLY A 103 12.06 -3.57 -23.79
N ASP A 104 10.92 -2.95 -24.10
CA ASP A 104 10.66 -1.52 -23.88
C ASP A 104 10.06 -1.23 -22.48
N GLU A 105 9.93 -2.24 -21.62
CA GLU A 105 9.48 -2.08 -20.24
C GLU A 105 10.64 -1.76 -19.31
N ALA A 106 10.43 -0.81 -18.41
CA ALA A 106 11.37 -0.42 -17.37
C ALA A 106 10.72 -0.52 -15.99
N LEU A 107 11.50 -0.98 -15.02
CA LEU A 107 11.11 -1.10 -13.62
C LEU A 107 12.20 -0.52 -12.73
N ILE A 108 11.83 0.34 -11.78
CA ILE A 108 12.71 0.84 -10.72
C ILE A 108 12.09 0.45 -9.38
N VAL A 109 12.81 -0.33 -8.60
CA VAL A 109 12.41 -0.74 -7.26
C VAL A 109 13.34 -0.06 -6.27
N GLU A 110 12.80 0.78 -5.40
CA GLU A 110 13.57 1.43 -4.34
C GLU A 110 13.34 0.72 -3.01
N PHE A 111 14.41 0.63 -2.24
CA PHE A 111 14.45 -0.08 -0.99
C PHE A 111 14.73 0.84 0.19
N ARG A 112 14.39 0.37 1.37
CA ARG A 112 14.93 0.88 2.64
C ARG A 112 15.53 -0.26 3.44
N PRO A 113 16.58 0.01 4.23
CA PRO A 113 17.15 -1.01 5.09
C PRO A 113 16.23 -1.29 6.28
N VAL A 114 15.99 -2.57 6.56
CA VAL A 114 15.37 -3.09 7.78
C VAL A 114 16.26 -4.19 8.36
N PRO A 115 16.07 -4.62 9.63
CA PRO A 115 16.96 -5.62 10.23
C PRO A 115 17.08 -6.94 9.45
N SER A 116 16.04 -7.34 8.73
CA SER A 116 16.00 -8.56 7.92
C SER A 116 16.61 -8.41 6.51
N GLY A 117 17.03 -7.21 6.11
CA GLY A 117 17.53 -6.90 4.78
C GLY A 117 16.91 -5.64 4.19
N ALA A 118 17.11 -5.41 2.90
CA ALA A 118 16.48 -4.28 2.20
C ALA A 118 15.04 -4.66 1.80
N GLU A 119 14.04 -3.84 2.18
CA GLU A 119 12.64 -4.05 1.81
C GLU A 119 12.13 -3.00 0.83
N VAL A 120 11.19 -3.37 -0.04
CA VAL A 120 10.59 -2.50 -1.05
C VAL A 120 9.80 -1.36 -0.38
N LYS A 121 10.18 -0.12 -0.68
CA LYS A 121 9.41 1.08 -0.30
C LYS A 121 8.68 1.74 -1.48
N VAL A 122 9.22 1.59 -2.69
CA VAL A 122 8.63 2.15 -3.91
C VAL A 122 8.87 1.20 -5.08
N VAL A 123 7.88 1.07 -5.96
CA VAL A 123 8.01 0.41 -7.26
C VAL A 123 7.50 1.37 -8.32
N LYS A 124 8.32 1.64 -9.34
CA LYS A 124 7.98 2.46 -10.51
C LYS A 124 8.08 1.57 -11.73
N TYR A 125 7.06 1.55 -12.56
CA TYR A 125 7.02 0.80 -13.81
C TYR A 125 6.62 1.71 -14.95
N GLU A 126 7.29 1.55 -16.08
CA GLU A 126 7.06 2.31 -17.29
C GLU A 126 7.05 1.37 -18.50
N ALA A 127 6.08 1.56 -19.40
CA ALA A 127 6.00 0.82 -20.66
C ALA A 127 5.33 1.66 -21.76
N PRO A 128 5.73 1.52 -23.03
CA PRO A 128 5.06 2.21 -24.13
C PRO A 128 3.59 1.79 -24.21
N MET A 129 2.70 2.72 -24.57
CA MET A 129 1.28 2.39 -24.74
C MET A 129 1.09 1.35 -25.85
N ALA A 130 1.89 1.37 -26.92
CA ALA A 130 1.96 0.32 -27.96
C ALA A 130 0.57 -0.15 -28.47
N GLY A 131 -0.32 0.81 -28.77
CA GLY A 131 -1.70 0.55 -29.20
C GLY A 131 -2.71 0.28 -28.08
N ARG A 132 -2.27 0.16 -26.83
CA ARG A 132 -3.16 0.19 -25.65
C ARG A 132 -3.68 1.61 -25.46
N THR A 133 -4.93 1.73 -25.03
CA THR A 133 -5.54 3.01 -24.64
C THR A 133 -5.56 3.14 -23.12
N GLY A 134 -5.58 4.37 -22.60
CA GLY A 134 -5.74 4.59 -21.16
C GLY A 134 -7.02 3.95 -20.60
N ALA A 135 -8.09 3.85 -21.41
CA ALA A 135 -9.32 3.15 -21.05
C ALA A 135 -9.11 1.63 -20.90
N HIS A 136 -8.32 1.00 -21.77
CA HIS A 136 -7.98 -0.41 -21.65
C HIS A 136 -7.19 -0.69 -20.36
N LEU A 137 -6.18 0.14 -20.07
CA LEU A 137 -5.39 0.02 -18.84
C LEU A 137 -6.24 0.28 -17.59
N ARG A 138 -7.14 1.27 -17.61
CA ARG A 138 -8.12 1.49 -16.55
C ARG A 138 -8.95 0.25 -16.29
N ALA A 139 -9.48 -0.38 -17.33
CA ALA A 139 -10.30 -1.58 -17.20
C ALA A 139 -9.51 -2.73 -16.56
N GLN A 140 -8.27 -2.98 -17.02
CA GLN A 140 -7.40 -4.00 -16.43
C GLN A 140 -7.08 -3.74 -14.96
N LEU A 141 -6.72 -2.51 -14.62
CA LEU A 141 -6.42 -2.13 -13.24
C LEU A 141 -7.67 -2.21 -12.35
N THR A 142 -8.83 -1.80 -12.87
CA THR A 142 -10.11 -1.88 -12.15
C THR A 142 -10.52 -3.34 -11.92
N GLN A 143 -10.31 -4.21 -12.91
CA GLN A 143 -10.54 -5.64 -12.76
C GLN A 143 -9.62 -6.26 -11.69
N ARG A 144 -8.38 -5.77 -11.58
CA ARG A 144 -7.39 -6.31 -10.62
C ARG A 144 -7.59 -5.78 -9.20
N TYR A 145 -7.85 -4.49 -9.05
CA TYR A 145 -7.81 -3.78 -7.77
C TYR A 145 -9.17 -3.22 -7.31
N GLY A 146 -10.21 -3.39 -8.11
CA GLY A 146 -11.51 -2.76 -7.88
C GLY A 146 -11.54 -1.31 -8.35
N ALA A 147 -12.61 -0.59 -7.99
CA ALA A 147 -12.75 0.82 -8.34
C ALA A 147 -11.59 1.66 -7.76
N PRO A 148 -11.05 2.63 -8.52
CA PRO A 148 -10.04 3.53 -8.00
C PRO A 148 -10.62 4.37 -6.84
N THR A 149 -9.80 4.61 -5.81
CA THR A 149 -10.13 5.49 -4.69
C THR A 149 -10.28 6.94 -5.16
N HIS A 150 -9.48 7.35 -6.14
CA HIS A 150 -9.50 8.69 -6.70
C HIS A 150 -9.20 8.66 -8.20
N ALA A 151 -9.88 9.53 -8.95
CA ALA A 151 -9.61 9.82 -10.35
C ALA A 151 -9.41 11.33 -10.50
N ALA A 152 -8.23 11.76 -10.94
CA ALA A 152 -7.87 13.19 -10.92
C ALA A 152 -8.67 14.01 -11.94
N SER A 153 -9.04 13.40 -13.07
CA SER A 153 -9.83 14.04 -14.11
C SER A 153 -10.66 13.00 -14.87
N PRO A 154 -11.93 13.29 -15.21
CA PRO A 154 -12.71 12.46 -16.12
C PRO A 154 -12.11 12.39 -17.54
N GLN A 155 -11.34 13.40 -17.95
CA GLN A 155 -10.73 13.50 -19.27
C GLN A 155 -9.41 12.74 -19.40
N LEU A 156 -8.76 12.39 -18.28
CA LEU A 156 -7.52 11.61 -18.27
C LEU A 156 -7.83 10.17 -17.82
N PRO A 157 -8.06 9.24 -18.75
CA PRO A 157 -8.60 7.92 -18.42
C PRO A 157 -7.69 7.10 -17.51
N LEU A 158 -6.39 7.41 -17.45
CA LEU A 158 -5.39 6.67 -16.68
C LEU A 158 -4.91 7.39 -15.41
N ASP A 159 -5.28 8.64 -15.13
CA ASP A 159 -4.83 9.34 -13.90
C ASP A 159 -5.67 8.91 -12.68
N LEU A 160 -5.29 7.76 -12.14
CA LEU A 160 -6.05 6.97 -11.18
C LEU A 160 -5.20 6.59 -9.97
N THR A 161 -5.82 6.56 -8.80
CA THR A 161 -5.18 6.14 -7.56
C THR A 161 -6.00 5.07 -6.85
N TRP A 162 -5.34 4.01 -6.38
CA TRP A 162 -5.87 2.99 -5.48
C TRP A 162 -5.11 3.06 -4.16
N CYS A 163 -5.83 3.25 -3.06
CA CYS A 163 -5.26 3.18 -1.73
C CYS A 163 -5.69 1.89 -1.04
N SER A 164 -4.75 1.28 -0.34
CA SER A 164 -5.03 0.10 0.47
C SER A 164 -6.01 0.44 1.61
N ALA A 165 -6.76 -0.58 2.06
CA ALA A 165 -7.74 -0.50 3.15
C ALA A 165 -8.97 0.40 2.92
N GLY A 166 -9.18 0.94 1.71
CA GLY A 166 -10.34 1.77 1.41
C GLY A 166 -10.34 3.12 2.13
N GLU A 167 -9.17 3.57 2.61
CA GLU A 167 -9.00 4.91 3.15
C GLU A 167 -9.08 5.95 2.03
N PRO A 168 -9.77 7.09 2.24
CA PRO A 168 -9.81 8.16 1.26
C PRO A 168 -8.42 8.79 1.15
N CYS A 169 -7.82 8.69 -0.02
CA CYS A 169 -6.57 9.37 -0.34
C CYS A 169 -6.78 10.25 -1.58
N ARG A 170 -6.29 11.50 -1.52
CA ARG A 170 -6.35 12.42 -2.65
C ARG A 170 -5.28 12.12 -3.70
N SER A 171 -4.20 11.46 -3.29
CA SER A 171 -3.13 11.04 -4.17
C SER A 171 -2.35 9.88 -3.55
N ALA A 172 -1.60 9.13 -4.36
CA ALA A 172 -0.67 8.15 -3.81
C ALA A 172 0.47 8.81 -3.01
N TYR A 173 0.84 10.05 -3.35
CA TYR A 173 1.83 10.83 -2.61
C TYR A 173 1.23 11.33 -1.30
N GLY A 174 1.92 11.07 -0.19
CA GLY A 174 1.44 11.45 1.14
C GLY A 174 0.28 10.60 1.67
N ALA A 175 -0.12 9.52 0.97
CA ALA A 175 -1.06 8.56 1.52
C ALA A 175 -0.51 7.93 2.81
N ALA A 176 -1.35 7.73 3.82
CA ALA A 176 -0.94 7.09 5.08
C ALA A 176 -0.58 5.62 4.85
N LYS A 177 -1.38 4.92 4.06
CA LYS A 177 -1.20 3.51 3.68
C LYS A 177 -0.59 3.37 2.29
N PRO A 178 -0.12 2.15 1.92
CA PRO A 178 0.34 1.90 0.57
C PRO A 178 -0.67 2.29 -0.51
N ALA A 179 -0.17 2.90 -1.59
CA ALA A 179 -0.98 3.43 -2.67
C ALA A 179 -0.35 3.19 -4.03
N LEU A 180 -1.18 2.86 -5.01
CA LEU A 180 -0.84 2.69 -6.43
C LEU A 180 -1.40 3.87 -7.22
N ARG A 181 -0.53 4.57 -7.94
CA ARG A 181 -0.92 5.54 -8.97
C ARG A 181 -0.69 4.95 -10.35
N ALA A 182 -1.67 5.09 -11.22
CA ALA A 182 -1.48 4.95 -12.66
C ALA A 182 -1.56 6.34 -13.31
N GLN A 183 -0.82 6.54 -14.39
CA GLN A 183 -0.92 7.70 -15.26
C GLN A 183 -0.39 7.35 -16.65
N GLU A 184 -0.81 8.11 -17.65
CA GLU A 184 -0.13 8.19 -18.94
C GLU A 184 0.78 9.43 -18.89
N ASP A 185 2.05 9.30 -19.28
CA ASP A 185 2.96 10.43 -19.34
C ASP A 185 2.87 11.19 -20.68
N VAL A 186 3.60 12.31 -20.77
CA VAL A 186 3.63 13.16 -21.97
C VAL A 186 4.25 12.48 -23.21
N TYR A 187 4.91 11.34 -23.02
CA TYR A 187 5.55 10.55 -24.08
C TYR A 187 4.72 9.31 -24.45
N HIS A 188 3.44 9.26 -24.08
CA HIS A 188 2.54 8.13 -24.31
C HIS A 188 3.09 6.81 -23.74
N LYS A 189 3.63 6.87 -22.51
CA LYS A 189 3.97 5.69 -21.72
C LYS A 189 2.99 5.53 -20.57
N ALA A 190 2.61 4.29 -20.32
CA ALA A 190 1.93 3.91 -19.09
C ALA A 190 2.94 3.95 -17.95
N ARG A 191 2.65 4.70 -16.90
CA ARG A 191 3.46 4.79 -15.69
C ARG A 191 2.65 4.35 -14.49
N LEU A 192 3.17 3.37 -13.77
CA LEU A 192 2.60 2.87 -12.52
C LEU A 192 3.59 3.13 -11.38
N ILE A 193 3.09 3.63 -10.25
CA ILE A 193 3.90 3.92 -9.06
C ILE A 193 3.19 3.36 -7.82
N LEU A 194 3.82 2.39 -7.15
CA LEU A 194 3.38 1.84 -5.88
C LEU A 194 4.29 2.37 -4.76
N MET A 195 3.72 2.91 -3.69
CA MET A 195 4.48 3.50 -2.57
C MET A 195 4.01 2.93 -1.22
N ALA A 196 4.90 2.88 -0.23
CA ALA A 196 4.65 2.30 1.09
C ALA A 196 3.71 3.09 2.01
N GLY A 197 3.44 4.36 1.70
CA GLY A 197 2.66 5.27 2.53
C GLY A 197 3.42 5.79 3.77
N GLY A 198 2.92 6.87 4.36
CA GLY A 198 3.56 7.59 5.47
C GLY A 198 3.56 6.84 6.81
N ASP A 199 2.61 5.94 7.06
CA ASP A 199 2.61 5.12 8.29
C ASP A 199 3.82 4.20 8.34
N THR A 200 4.11 3.54 7.22
CA THR A 200 5.23 2.61 7.10
C THR A 200 6.55 3.36 7.19
N GLU A 201 6.64 4.58 6.64
CA GLU A 201 7.81 5.42 6.77
C GLU A 201 8.05 5.88 8.21
N ARG A 202 7.00 6.29 8.92
CA ARG A 202 7.10 6.65 10.35
C ARG A 202 7.49 5.45 11.20
N ALA A 203 6.96 4.27 10.92
CA ALA A 203 7.31 3.04 11.63
C ALA A 203 8.78 2.68 11.44
N TRP A 204 9.30 2.78 10.21
CA TRP A 204 10.71 2.58 9.90
C TRP A 204 11.61 3.60 10.61
N GLN A 205 11.28 4.89 10.54
CA GLN A 205 12.03 5.95 11.21
C GLN A 205 12.07 5.74 12.73
N ALA A 206 10.94 5.34 13.34
CA ALA A 206 10.88 5.02 14.76
C ALA A 206 11.72 3.78 15.14
N GLN A 207 11.86 2.82 14.22
CA GLN A 207 12.74 1.67 14.42
C GLN A 207 14.22 2.09 14.39
N LEU A 208 14.60 2.94 13.42
CA LEU A 208 15.96 3.50 13.35
C LEU A 208 16.31 4.30 14.59
N GLN A 209 15.42 5.20 15.02
CA GLN A 209 15.62 6.01 16.22
C GLN A 209 15.82 5.13 17.46
N ARG A 210 14.99 4.09 17.64
CA ARG A 210 15.16 3.14 18.75
C ARG A 210 16.49 2.40 18.67
N ALA A 211 16.89 1.91 17.50
CA ALA A 211 18.15 1.20 17.31
C ALA A 211 19.38 2.11 17.47
N ALA A 212 19.24 3.41 17.19
CA ALA A 212 20.26 4.42 17.42
C ALA A 212 20.40 4.82 18.91
N GLY A 213 19.50 4.36 19.79
CA GLY A 213 19.47 4.74 21.21
C GLY A 213 18.62 5.98 21.50
N GLY A 214 17.87 6.49 20.52
CA GLY A 214 16.96 7.63 20.65
C GLY A 214 15.63 7.30 21.32
N GLY A 215 15.63 6.50 22.39
CA GLY A 215 14.46 6.31 23.24
C GLY A 215 14.07 7.64 23.91
N ALA A 216 12.76 7.90 24.02
CA ALA A 216 12.22 9.11 24.64
C ALA A 216 13.00 9.48 25.91
N SER A 217 13.38 10.76 26.01
CA SER A 217 13.89 11.36 27.24
C SER A 217 13.15 10.79 28.44
N ALA A 218 13.88 10.16 29.37
CA ALA A 218 13.31 9.80 30.66
C ALA A 218 12.67 11.08 31.21
N LYS A 219 11.36 11.08 31.44
CA LYS A 219 10.67 12.21 32.05
C LYS A 219 11.43 12.54 33.33
N SER A 220 12.18 13.62 33.29
CA SER A 220 12.88 14.15 34.44
C SER A 220 11.81 14.50 35.45
N SER A 221 11.73 13.68 36.50
CA SER A 221 10.87 13.97 37.65
C SER A 221 11.70 14.87 38.55
N PHE A 222 11.67 16.18 38.26
CA PHE A 222 12.02 17.22 39.23
C PHE A 222 10.72 17.85 39.71
#